data_AF-A0A1V5KAT9-F1
#
_entry.id   AF-A0A1V5KAT9-F1
#
_cell.length_a   1.000
_cell.length_b   1.000
_cell.length_c   1.000
_cell.angle_alpha   90.00
_cell.angle_beta   90.00
_cell.angle_gamma   90.00
#
_symmetry.space_group_name_H-M   'P 1'
#
loop_
_entity.id
_entity.type
_entity.pdbx_description
1 polymer ?
#
loop_
_entity_poly.entity_id
_entity_poly.type
_entity_poly.pdbx_seq_one_letter_code
_entity_poly.pdbx_strand_id
1 'polypeptide(L)'
;MHNYQCDICGCNLDPGEICDCKRPAAPEPENRLVTYADWEAAGDFDKCARPGDYVEEDIVEEFLNCVPPASHKPGYIQCGEPYSHAHDPVTDRFRPTFATFHKPGDHWIYCGHCFIGQTKQAPENIPIVKGE
;
A
#
# COMPACT_ATOMS: atom_id res chain seq x y z
N MET A 1 33.27 0.31 -34.51
CA MET A 1 32.41 0.32 -33.30
C MET A 1 31.03 0.77 -33.76
N HIS A 2 30.04 -0.10 -33.68
CA HIS A 2 28.66 0.30 -33.96
C HIS A 2 28.11 0.94 -32.68
N ASN A 3 27.77 2.22 -32.75
CA ASN A 3 27.09 2.91 -31.65
C ASN A 3 25.59 2.63 -31.79
N TYR A 4 25.05 1.80 -30.90
CA TYR A 4 23.62 1.62 -30.77
C TYR A 4 23.12 2.64 -29.75
N GLN A 5 22.34 3.62 -30.20
CA GLN A 5 21.74 4.62 -29.32
C GLN A 5 20.23 4.50 -29.40
N CYS A 6 19.58 4.70 -28.26
CA CYS A 6 18.14 4.82 -28.21
C CYS A 6 17.69 6.10 -28.91
N ASP A 7 16.76 5.97 -29.85
CA ASP A 7 16.10 7.07 -30.57
C ASP A 7 15.14 7.89 -29.70
N ILE A 8 14.73 7.37 -28.55
CA ILE A 8 13.80 8.05 -27.64
C ILE A 8 14.56 8.87 -26.59
N CYS A 9 15.55 8.28 -25.91
CA CYS A 9 16.25 8.92 -24.79
C CYS A 9 17.73 9.21 -25.04
N GLY A 10 18.31 8.72 -26.14
CA GLY A 10 19.72 8.94 -26.47
C GLY A 10 20.73 8.09 -25.69
N CYS A 11 20.28 7.16 -24.84
CA CYS A 11 21.17 6.27 -24.10
C CYS A 11 21.95 5.36 -25.07
N ASN A 12 23.24 5.15 -24.78
CA ASN A 12 24.03 4.13 -25.46
C ASN A 12 23.56 2.74 -25.00
N LEU A 13 23.45 1.81 -25.96
CA LEU A 13 22.98 0.45 -25.80
C LEU A 13 24.06 -0.52 -26.26
N ASP A 14 24.10 -1.69 -25.63
CA ASP A 14 24.90 -2.80 -26.13
C ASP A 14 24.23 -3.47 -27.36
N PRO A 15 24.98 -4.14 -28.24
CA PRO A 15 24.40 -4.83 -29.38
C PRO A 15 23.36 -5.88 -28.96
N GLY A 16 22.08 -5.65 -29.31
CA GLY A 16 20.96 -6.53 -28.98
C GLY A 16 20.14 -6.12 -27.75
N GLU A 17 20.52 -5.06 -27.04
CA GLU A 17 19.78 -4.55 -25.89
C GLU A 17 18.55 -3.71 -26.31
N ILE A 18 17.46 -3.84 -25.56
CA ILE A 18 16.28 -2.97 -25.68
C ILE A 18 16.33 -1.94 -24.56
N CYS A 19 16.35 -0.66 -24.94
CA CYS A 19 16.33 0.44 -23.97
C CYS A 19 15.09 0.39 -23.06
N ASP A 20 15.27 0.69 -21.78
CA ASP A 20 14.18 0.66 -20.79
C ASP A 20 13.02 1.59 -21.12
N CYS A 21 13.25 2.71 -21.81
CA CYS A 21 12.16 3.59 -22.26
C CYS A 21 11.25 2.97 -23.32
N LYS A 22 11.67 1.85 -23.95
CA LYS A 22 10.88 1.07 -24.91
C LYS A 22 10.21 -0.14 -24.27
N ARG A 23 10.55 -0.48 -23.02
CA ARG A 23 9.85 -1.53 -22.29
C ARG A 23 8.47 -0.98 -21.91
N PRO A 24 7.38 -1.73 -22.15
CA PRO A 24 6.11 -1.36 -21.56
C PRO A 24 6.26 -1.34 -20.04
N ALA A 25 5.64 -0.36 -19.38
CA ALA A 25 5.49 -0.40 -17.93
C ALA A 25 4.83 -1.74 -17.55
N ALA A 26 5.28 -2.35 -16.46
CA ALA A 26 4.56 -3.48 -15.91
C ALA A 26 3.09 -3.06 -15.70
N PRO A 27 2.10 -3.91 -16.03
CA PRO A 27 0.72 -3.58 -15.72
C PRO A 27 0.64 -3.30 -14.22
N GLU A 28 0.06 -2.15 -13.86
CA GLU A 28 -0.30 -1.86 -12.47
C GLU A 28 -1.11 -3.05 -11.96
N PRO A 29 -0.78 -3.60 -10.77
CA PRO A 29 -1.54 -4.73 -10.24
C PRO A 29 -3.01 -4.32 -10.15
N GLU A 30 -3.88 -5.08 -10.82
CA GLU A 30 -5.32 -4.85 -10.75
C GLU A 30 -5.77 -5.09 -9.30
N ASN A 31 -6.43 -4.10 -8.70
CA ASN A 31 -6.97 -4.18 -7.35
C ASN A 31 -7.97 -5.34 -7.29
N ARG A 32 -7.71 -6.33 -6.43
CA ARG A 32 -8.59 -7.51 -6.32
C ARG A 32 -9.57 -7.34 -5.16
N LEU A 33 -10.63 -8.16 -5.16
CA LEU A 33 -11.44 -8.36 -3.97
C LEU A 33 -10.76 -9.37 -3.05
N VAL A 34 -10.49 -8.95 -1.81
CA VAL A 34 -10.05 -9.82 -0.71
C VAL A 34 -11.29 -10.29 0.04
N THR A 35 -11.45 -11.61 0.08
CA THR A 35 -12.57 -12.27 0.77
C THR A 35 -12.18 -12.73 2.17
N TYR A 36 -13.16 -13.00 3.02
CA TYR A 36 -12.91 -13.57 4.34
C TYR A 36 -12.15 -14.91 4.25
N ALA A 37 -12.44 -15.71 3.23
CA ALA A 37 -11.75 -16.98 2.97
C ALA A 37 -10.27 -16.78 2.60
N ASP A 38 -9.92 -15.71 1.87
CA ASP A 38 -8.51 -15.35 1.63
C ASP A 38 -7.79 -15.06 2.95
N TRP A 39 -8.44 -14.32 3.85
CA TRP A 39 -7.88 -13.98 5.15
C TRP A 39 -7.72 -15.22 6.05
N GLU A 40 -8.75 -16.06 6.17
CA GLU A 40 -8.66 -17.32 6.93
C GLU A 40 -7.53 -18.21 6.43
N ALA A 41 -7.37 -18.35 5.10
CA ALA A 41 -6.32 -19.16 4.50
C ALA A 41 -4.92 -18.57 4.74
N ALA A 42 -4.79 -17.24 4.77
CA ALA A 42 -3.53 -16.56 5.02
C ALA A 42 -3.13 -16.55 6.51
N GLY A 43 -4.12 -16.62 7.41
CA GLY A 43 -3.94 -16.54 8.87
C GLY A 43 -3.47 -15.17 9.38
N ASP A 44 -3.28 -14.21 8.48
CA ASP A 44 -2.82 -12.85 8.74
C ASP A 44 -3.28 -11.98 7.58
N PHE A 45 -3.99 -10.89 7.89
CA PHE A 45 -4.64 -10.05 6.89
C PHE A 45 -3.62 -9.37 5.96
N ASP A 46 -2.48 -8.94 6.49
CA ASP A 46 -1.43 -8.27 5.70
C ASP A 46 -0.75 -9.20 4.71
N LYS A 47 -0.93 -10.53 4.83
CA LYS A 47 -0.42 -11.50 3.87
C LYS A 47 -1.33 -11.67 2.66
N CYS A 48 -2.61 -11.34 2.77
CA CYS A 48 -3.57 -11.48 1.67
C CYS A 48 -4.03 -10.15 1.06
N ALA A 49 -3.96 -9.04 1.81
CA ALA A 49 -4.44 -7.74 1.35
C ALA A 49 -3.30 -6.74 1.15
N ARG A 50 -3.40 -5.93 0.10
CA ARG A 50 -2.48 -4.81 -0.14
C ARG A 50 -3.26 -3.50 -0.21
N PRO A 51 -2.60 -2.36 0.08
CA PRO A 51 -3.22 -1.06 -0.13
C PRO A 51 -3.76 -0.93 -1.56
N GLY A 52 -5.03 -0.58 -1.70
CA GLY A 52 -5.75 -0.50 -2.98
C GLY A 52 -6.71 -1.66 -3.23
N ASP A 53 -6.51 -2.83 -2.62
CA ASP A 53 -7.42 -3.97 -2.77
C ASP A 53 -8.81 -3.64 -2.19
N TYR A 54 -9.84 -4.14 -2.87
CA TYR A 54 -11.20 -4.13 -2.33
C TYR A 54 -11.32 -5.18 -1.23
N VAL A 55 -12.19 -4.96 -0.27
CA VAL A 55 -12.43 -5.91 0.82
C VAL A 55 -13.92 -6.13 1.03
N GLU A 56 -14.28 -7.34 1.44
CA GLU A 56 -15.64 -7.65 1.88
C GLU A 56 -16.04 -6.86 3.13
N GLU A 57 -17.34 -6.61 3.27
CA GLU A 57 -17.90 -5.84 4.38
C GLU A 57 -17.65 -6.52 5.73
N ASP A 58 -17.81 -7.84 5.80
CA ASP A 58 -17.60 -8.65 7.00
C ASP A 58 -16.17 -8.53 7.56
N ILE A 59 -15.15 -8.36 6.69
CA ILE A 59 -13.77 -8.10 7.12
C ILE A 59 -13.70 -6.76 7.86
N VAL A 60 -14.30 -5.71 7.29
CA VAL A 60 -14.30 -4.37 7.87
C VAL A 60 -15.06 -4.36 9.20
N GLU A 61 -16.17 -5.10 9.28
CA GLU A 61 -16.94 -5.28 10.52
C GLU A 61 -16.13 -5.98 11.61
N GLU A 62 -15.34 -7.01 11.29
CA GLU A 62 -14.46 -7.69 12.25
C GLU A 62 -13.43 -6.71 12.84
N PHE A 63 -12.77 -5.92 11.98
CA PHE A 63 -11.84 -4.88 12.42
C PHE A 63 -12.51 -3.79 13.27
N LEU A 64 -13.78 -3.46 13.00
CA LEU A 64 -14.55 -2.47 13.74
C LEU A 64 -15.01 -2.99 15.12
N ASN A 65 -15.37 -4.27 15.22
CA ASN A 65 -16.04 -4.83 16.39
C ASN A 65 -15.09 -5.47 17.41
N CYS A 66 -13.83 -5.71 17.06
CA CYS A 66 -12.85 -6.32 17.97
C CYS A 66 -12.42 -5.37 19.10
N VAL A 67 -12.13 -4.09 18.78
CA VAL A 67 -11.74 -3.04 19.74
C VAL A 67 -12.31 -1.68 19.31
N PRO A 68 -12.54 -0.72 20.23
CA PRO A 68 -13.00 0.61 19.86
C PRO A 68 -12.08 1.25 18.81
N PRO A 69 -12.60 1.72 17.66
CA PRO A 69 -11.79 2.20 16.56
C PRO A 69 -11.07 3.51 16.93
N ALA A 70 -9.84 3.69 16.42
CA ALA A 70 -9.10 4.94 16.58
C ALA A 70 -9.78 6.09 15.85
N SER A 71 -10.47 5.79 14.75
CA SER A 71 -11.33 6.74 14.04
C SER A 71 -12.43 6.01 13.30
N HIS A 72 -13.67 6.52 13.37
CA HIS A 72 -14.82 5.95 12.69
C HIS A 72 -15.71 7.07 12.18
N LYS A 73 -15.97 7.09 10.87
CA LYS A 73 -16.84 8.03 10.16
C LYS A 73 -17.58 7.27 9.05
N PRO A 74 -18.66 7.83 8.48
CA PRO A 74 -19.32 7.22 7.33
C PRO A 74 -18.31 6.92 6.20
N GLY A 75 -18.21 5.64 5.81
CA GLY A 75 -17.29 5.17 4.77
C GLY A 75 -15.80 5.23 5.14
N TYR A 76 -15.45 5.25 6.43
CA TYR A 76 -14.06 5.28 6.89
C TYR A 76 -13.89 4.67 8.28
N ILE A 77 -12.96 3.72 8.41
CA ILE A 77 -12.56 3.18 9.71
C ILE A 77 -11.03 3.14 9.84
N GLN A 78 -10.55 3.34 11.06
CA GLN A 78 -9.21 2.99 11.50
C GLN A 78 -9.30 2.13 12.75
N CYS A 79 -8.61 0.99 12.70
CA CYS A 79 -8.59 0.01 13.79
C CYS A 79 -8.11 0.66 15.09
N GLY A 80 -8.59 0.14 16.23
CA GLY A 80 -8.32 0.72 17.54
C GLY A 80 -6.85 0.74 17.92
N GLU A 81 -6.16 -0.36 17.67
CA GLU A 81 -4.76 -0.51 18.02
C GLU A 81 -3.83 -0.01 16.89
N PRO A 82 -2.77 0.75 17.22
CA PRO A 82 -1.73 1.05 16.26
C PRO A 82 -1.06 -0.24 15.77
N TYR A 83 -0.88 -0.35 14.47
CA TYR A 83 -0.06 -1.41 13.87
C TYR A 83 1.43 -1.20 14.19
N SER A 84 1.93 0.01 13.94
CA SER A 84 3.32 0.40 14.17
C SER A 84 3.44 1.93 14.20
N HIS A 85 4.67 2.45 14.13
CA HIS A 85 4.96 3.87 13.94
C HIS A 85 5.75 4.08 12.66
N ALA A 86 5.53 5.19 11.96
CA ALA A 86 6.32 5.60 10.80
C ALA A 86 6.82 7.03 10.96
N HIS A 87 7.97 7.35 10.38
CA HIS A 87 8.44 8.75 10.30
C HIS A 87 7.55 9.53 9.33
N ASP A 88 6.97 10.62 9.83
CA ASP A 88 6.19 11.57 9.04
C ASP A 88 7.10 12.75 8.64
N PRO A 89 7.50 12.87 7.36
CA PRO A 89 8.39 13.94 6.91
C PRO A 89 7.73 15.33 6.96
N VAL A 90 6.40 15.41 7.07
CA VAL A 90 5.70 16.70 7.17
C VAL A 90 5.81 17.26 8.58
N THR A 91 5.73 16.39 9.60
CA THR A 91 5.77 16.80 11.01
C THR A 91 7.12 16.56 11.69
N ASP A 92 8.03 15.87 11.01
CA ASP A 92 9.33 15.38 11.49
C ASP A 92 9.23 14.59 12.81
N ARG A 93 8.23 13.71 12.88
CA ARG A 93 7.96 12.89 14.07
C ARG A 93 7.59 11.47 13.67
N PHE A 94 7.95 10.52 14.53
CA PHE A 94 7.36 9.19 14.47
C PHE A 94 5.93 9.24 14.97
N ARG A 95 5.00 8.79 14.15
CA ARG A 95 3.56 8.80 14.45
C ARG A 95 3.00 7.39 14.31
N PRO A 96 2.00 7.02 15.13
CA PRO A 96 1.35 5.73 15.01
C PRO A 96 0.62 5.60 13.66
N THR A 97 0.59 4.37 13.17
CA THR A 97 -0.06 3.96 11.93
C THR A 97 -1.11 2.91 12.25
N PHE A 98 -2.23 2.95 11.53
CA PHE A 98 -3.41 2.12 11.82
C PHE A 98 -3.88 1.46 10.54
N ALA A 99 -4.28 0.18 10.62
CA ALA A 99 -4.99 -0.46 9.53
C ALA A 99 -6.25 0.36 9.21
N THR A 100 -6.36 0.80 7.95
CA THR A 100 -7.31 1.81 7.51
C THR A 100 -8.13 1.29 6.35
N PHE A 101 -9.44 1.51 6.40
CA PHE A 101 -10.37 1.17 5.33
C PHE A 101 -11.19 2.39 4.93
N HIS A 102 -11.44 2.54 3.63
CA HIS A 102 -12.20 3.64 3.08
C HIS A 102 -13.19 3.15 2.01
N LYS A 103 -14.41 3.68 2.03
CA LYS A 103 -15.51 3.36 1.10
C LYS A 103 -15.92 4.62 0.33
N PRO A 104 -15.19 5.02 -0.73
CA PRO A 104 -15.51 6.21 -1.52
C PRO A 104 -16.75 6.02 -2.43
N GLY A 105 -17.20 4.79 -2.63
CA GLY A 105 -18.38 4.42 -3.40
C GLY A 105 -19.06 3.21 -2.78
N ASP A 106 -19.30 2.14 -3.55
CA ASP A 106 -20.01 0.96 -3.06
C ASP A 106 -19.11 -0.09 -2.40
N HIS A 107 -17.80 -0.04 -2.65
CA HIS A 107 -16.84 -1.03 -2.14
C HIS A 107 -15.89 -0.43 -1.12
N TRP A 108 -15.59 -1.21 -0.08
CA TRP A 108 -14.52 -0.92 0.86
C TRP A 108 -13.17 -1.18 0.20
N ILE A 109 -12.20 -0.32 0.49
CA ILE A 109 -10.83 -0.39 0.01
C ILE A 109 -9.91 -0.43 1.22
N TYR A 110 -8.99 -1.38 1.26
CA TYR A 110 -7.90 -1.37 2.23
C TYR A 110 -6.89 -0.29 1.85
N CYS A 111 -6.67 0.70 2.72
CA CYS A 111 -5.71 1.79 2.48
C CYS A 111 -4.32 1.48 3.04
N GLY A 112 -4.16 0.33 3.71
CA GLY A 112 -2.95 -0.02 4.42
C GLY A 112 -2.88 0.58 5.83
N HIS A 113 -1.65 0.75 6.31
CA HIS A 113 -1.31 1.35 7.59
C HIS A 113 -1.11 2.86 7.44
N CYS A 114 -2.17 3.62 7.66
CA CYS A 114 -2.16 5.07 7.48
C CYS A 114 -1.94 5.79 8.82
N PHE A 115 -1.41 7.02 8.77
CA PHE A 115 -1.48 7.91 9.93
C PHE A 115 -2.94 8.21 10.31
N ILE A 116 -3.17 8.58 11.58
CA ILE A 116 -4.51 8.91 12.07
C ILE A 116 -5.20 9.96 11.17
N GLY A 117 -6.42 9.65 10.74
CA GLY A 117 -7.25 10.48 9.88
C GLY A 117 -6.87 10.53 8.39
N GLN A 118 -5.92 9.73 7.94
CA GLN A 118 -5.45 9.69 6.54
C GLN A 118 -5.86 8.39 5.85
N THR A 119 -5.92 8.41 4.51
CA THR A 119 -6.24 7.26 3.65
C THR A 119 -5.08 6.83 2.75
N LYS A 120 -3.87 7.30 3.06
CA LYS A 120 -2.64 6.94 2.33
C LYS A 120 -1.72 6.16 3.25
N GLN A 121 -1.28 4.99 2.79
CA GLN A 121 -0.24 4.17 3.41
C GLN A 121 0.92 5.06 3.87
N ALA A 122 1.27 4.98 5.15
CA ALA A 122 2.43 5.65 5.69
C ALA A 122 3.70 5.05 5.07
N PRO A 123 4.76 5.85 4.87
CA PRO A 123 6.03 5.32 4.38
C PRO A 123 6.51 4.20 5.33
N GLU A 124 6.92 3.08 4.77
CA GLU A 124 7.59 2.05 5.55
C GLU A 124 8.88 2.65 6.15
N ASN A 125 9.20 2.28 7.40
CA ASN A 125 10.48 2.63 7.96
C ASN A 125 11.55 1.83 7.20
N ILE A 126 12.15 2.45 6.17
CA ILE A 126 13.38 1.92 5.59
C ILE A 126 14.40 1.92 6.74
N PRO A 127 14.98 0.77 7.12
CA PRO A 127 16.05 0.78 8.11
C PRO A 127 17.14 1.69 7.57
N ILE A 128 17.44 2.77 8.30
CA ILE A 128 18.61 3.59 7.99
C ILE A 128 19.80 2.65 8.09
N VAL A 129 20.35 2.26 6.95
CA VAL A 129 21.68 1.65 6.90
C VAL A 129 22.61 2.65 7.56
N LYS A 130 23.01 2.35 8.80
CA LYS A 130 24.07 3.11 9.47
C LYS A 130 25.31 2.88 8.61
N GLY A 131 25.63 3.86 7.77
CA GLY A 131 26.93 3.90 7.10
C GLY A 131 28.00 3.91 8.19
N GLU A 132 28.84 2.88 8.18
CA GLU A 132 30.11 2.86 8.91
C GLU A 132 31.11 3.81 8.27
#